data_AF-F5LFF9-F1
#
_entry.id   AF-F5LFF9-F1
#
_cell.length_a   1.000
_cell.length_b   1.000
_cell.length_c   1.000
_cell.angle_alpha   90.00
_cell.angle_beta   90.00
_cell.angle_gamma   90.00
#
_symmetry.space_group_name_H-M   'P 1'
#
loop_
_entity.id
_entity.type
_entity.pdbx_description
1 polymer ?
#
loop_
_entity_poly.entity_id
_entity_poly.type
_entity_poly.pdbx_seq_one_letter_code
_entity_poly.pdbx_strand_id
1 'polypeptide(L)' 'MEVNGENGIGWLTLALINAGLAQGKNRSGLNWFFISLLIGPLATLLIVVWDRIPKEPQRKRMY' A
#
# COMPACT_ATOMS: atom_id res chain seq x y z
N MET A 1 9.08 27.73 -18.68
CA MET A 1 7.82 26.98 -18.50
C MET A 1 8.16 25.83 -17.57
N GLU A 2 7.77 25.93 -16.30
CA GLU A 2 8.13 24.93 -15.28
C GLU A 2 7.10 23.82 -15.32
N VAL A 3 7.52 22.62 -15.72
CA VAL A 3 6.64 21.46 -15.82
C VAL A 3 6.42 20.95 -14.39
N ASN A 4 5.42 21.49 -13.72
CA ASN A 4 4.93 21.02 -12.42
C ASN A 4 4.23 19.64 -12.48
N GLY A 5 4.52 18.83 -13.50
CA GLY A 5 3.91 17.52 -13.75
C GLY A 5 4.55 16.37 -12.97
N GLU A 6 5.75 16.60 -12.42
CA GLU A 6 6.53 15.63 -11.64
C GLU A 6 5.84 15.27 -10.32
N ASN A 7 5.17 16.24 -9.69
CA ASN A 7 4.52 16.06 -8.40
C ASN A 7 3.37 15.04 -8.45
N GLY A 8 2.54 15.08 -9.50
CA GLY A 8 1.41 14.16 -9.66
C GLY A 8 1.85 12.73 -9.98
N ILE A 9 2.86 12.57 -10.85
CA ILE A 9 3.43 11.27 -11.19
C ILE A 9 4.15 10.68 -9.98
N GLY A 10 4.97 11.47 -9.28
CA GLY A 10 5.66 11.05 -8.06
C GLY A 10 4.70 10.61 -6.96
N TRP A 11 3.57 11.33 -6.79
CA TRP A 11 2.52 10.96 -5.84
C TRP A 11 1.80 9.67 -6.22
N LEU A 12 1.47 9.48 -7.51
CA LEU A 12 0.87 8.25 -8.02
C LEU A 12 1.81 7.05 -7.87
N THR A 13 3.10 7.23 -8.20
CA THR A 13 4.13 6.21 -8.01
C THR A 13 4.29 5.85 -6.54
N LEU A 14 4.31 6.83 -5.63
CA LEU A 14 4.33 6.58 -4.19
C LEU A 14 3.11 5.79 -3.73
N ALA A 15 1.92 6.12 -4.23
CA ALA A 15 0.70 5.39 -3.92
C ALA A 15 0.76 3.92 -4.38
N LEU A 16 1.33 3.65 -5.56
CA LEU A 16 1.57 2.29 -6.04
C LEU A 16 2.58 1.52 -5.17
N ILE A 17 3.67 2.17 -4.74
CA ILE A 17 4.67 1.56 -3.85
C ILE A 17 4.02 1.19 -2.51
N ASN A 18 3.23 2.09 -1.92
CA ASN A 18 2.50 1.83 -0.68
C ASN A 18 1.48 0.68 -0.83
N ALA A 19 0.81 0.58 -1.98
CA ALA A 19 -0.07 -0.54 -2.28
C ALA A 19 0.70 -1.89 -2.30
N GLY A 20 1.91 -1.91 -2.85
CA GLY A 20 2.80 -3.09 -2.83
C GLY A 20 3.27 -3.43 -1.41
N LEU A 21 3.70 -2.43 -0.63
CA LEU A 21 4.10 -2.62 0.77
C LEU A 21 2.97 -3.19 1.61
N ALA A 22 1.73 -2.70 1.43
CA ALA A 22 0.56 -3.19 2.13
C ALA A 22 0.23 -4.66 1.77
N GLN A 23 0.33 -5.03 0.49
CA GLN A 23 0.17 -6.42 0.04
C GLN A 23 1.20 -7.34 0.68
N GLY A 24 2.46 -6.88 0.77
CA GLY A 24 3.52 -7.56 1.51
C GLY A 24 3.18 -7.80 2.98
N LYS A 25 2.22 -7.05 3.55
CA LYS A 25 1.71 -7.20 4.92
C LYS A 25 0.39 -7.98 5.04
N ASN A 26 0.01 -8.72 3.99
CA ASN A 26 -1.28 -9.43 3.88
C ASN A 26 -2.50 -8.50 3.99
N ARG A 27 -2.38 -7.26 3.47
CA ARG A 27 -3.48 -6.30 3.41
C ARG A 27 -3.91 -6.05 1.97
N SER A 28 -5.11 -5.50 1.79
CA SER A 28 -5.61 -5.09 0.47
C SER A 28 -4.75 -3.97 -0.12
N GLY A 29 -3.95 -4.27 -1.14
CA GLY A 29 -3.14 -3.26 -1.83
C GLY A 29 -3.97 -2.13 -2.43
N LEU A 30 -5.13 -2.46 -3.00
CA LEU A 30 -5.99 -1.49 -3.67
C LEU A 30 -6.60 -0.48 -2.69
N ASN A 31 -7.00 -0.92 -1.48
CA ASN A 31 -7.46 0.01 -0.45
C ASN A 31 -6.31 0.95 -0.04
N TRP A 32 -5.11 0.41 0.15
CA TRP A 32 -3.94 1.19 0.52
C TRP A 32 -3.43 2.11 -0.60
N PHE A 33 -3.68 1.78 -1.86
CA PHE A 33 -3.46 2.65 -3.02
C PHE A 33 -4.33 3.91 -2.91
N PHE A 34 -5.65 3.75 -2.78
CA PHE A 34 -6.58 4.88 -2.67
C PHE A 34 -6.33 5.71 -1.41
N ILE A 35 -6.04 5.07 -0.27
CA ILE A 35 -5.63 5.77 0.95
C ILE A 35 -4.38 6.60 0.67
N SER A 36 -3.36 6.03 0.02
CA SER A 36 -2.12 6.74 -0.29
C SER A 36 -2.30 7.87 -1.31
N LEU A 37 -3.28 7.79 -2.22
CA LEU A 37 -3.63 8.92 -3.07
C LEU A 37 -4.15 10.12 -2.27
N LEU A 38 -4.82 9.88 -1.13
CA LEU A 38 -5.35 10.94 -0.27
C LEU A 38 -4.31 11.49 0.71
N ILE A 39 -3.55 10.61 1.37
CA ILE A 39 -2.67 11.00 2.50
C ILE A 39 -1.17 10.86 2.19
N GLY A 40 -0.81 10.38 0.99
CA GLY A 40 0.55 10.35 0.48
C GLY A 40 1.55 9.60 1.37
N PRO A 41 2.70 10.20 1.71
CA PRO A 41 3.73 9.58 2.55
C PRO A 41 3.25 9.14 3.94
N LEU A 42 2.18 9.74 4.48
CA LEU A 42 1.63 9.33 5.77
C LEU A 42 1.09 7.89 5.73
N ALA A 43 0.60 7.42 4.58
CA ALA A 43 0.20 6.03 4.42
C ALA A 43 1.39 5.08 4.59
N THR A 44 2.60 5.48 4.18
CA THR A 44 3.81 4.68 4.34
C THR A 44 4.12 4.45 5.82
N LEU A 45 4.02 5.49 6.65
CA LEU A 45 4.24 5.36 8.10
C LEU A 45 3.26 4.38 8.74
N LEU A 46 1.98 4.47 8.37
CA LEU A 46 0.94 3.56 8.86
C LEU A 46 1.18 2.12 8.43
N ILE A 47 1.61 1.88 7.18
CA ILE A 47 1.91 0.54 6.68
C ILE A 47 3.14 -0.04 7.40
N VAL A 48 4.19 0.76 7.60
CA VAL A 48 5.46 0.31 8.17
C VAL A 48 5.31 -0.06 9.64
N VAL A 49 4.69 0.80 10.46
CA VAL A 49 4.54 0.59 11.91
C VAL A 49 3.64 -0.60 12.23
N TRP A 50 2.67 -0.90 11.36
CA TRP A 50 1.67 -1.91 11.66
C TRP A 50 2.14 -3.32 11.27
N ASP A 51 1.94 -4.29 12.16
CA ASP A 51 2.26 -5.69 11.91
C ASP A 51 1.51 -6.32 10.73
N ARG A 52 2.13 -7.36 10.18
CA ARG A 52 1.55 -8.18 9.12
C ARG A 52 0.34 -8.92 9.67
N ILE A 53 -0.75 -8.95 8.88
CA ILE A 53 -1.91 -9.77 9.23
C ILE A 53 -1.49 -11.24 9.13
N PRO A 54 -1.71 -12.08 10.17
CA PRO A 54 -1.45 -13.49 10.08
C PRO A 54 -2.25 -14.08 8.92
N LYS A 55 -1.60 -14.84 8.03
CA LYS A 55 -2.37 -15.67 7.11
C LYS A 55 -3.09 -16.71 7.96
N GLU A 56 -4.41 -16.79 7.83
CA GLU A 56 -5.12 -17.93 8.37
C GLU A 56 -4.44 -19.20 7.86
N PRO A 57 -4.16 -20.18 8.74
CA PRO A 57 -3.69 -21.46 8.28
C PRO A 57 -4.76 -21.97 7.33
N GLN A 58 -4.41 -22.10 6.03
CA GLN A 58 -5.28 -22.73 5.05
C GLN A 58 -5.69 -24.05 5.69
N ARG A 59 -6.97 -24.17 6.07
CA ARG A 59 -7.53 -25.39 6.62
C ARG A 59 -7.16 -26.46 5.61
N LYS A 60 -6.14 -27.26 5.93
CA LYS A 60 -5.65 -28.35 5.11
C LYS A 60 -6.93 -29.13 4.80
N ARG A 61 -7.39 -29.12 3.55
CA ARG A 61 -8.58 -29.88 3.17
C ARG A 61 -8.17 -31.33 3.38
N MET A 62 -8.48 -31.82 4.56
CA MET A 62 -8.20 -33.17 5.00
C MET A 62 -9.27 -34.01 4.32
N TYR A 63 -8.87 -34.57 3.19
CA TYR A 63 -9.46 -35.74 2.57
C TYR A 63 -8.38 -36.80 2.55
#